data_AF-A0A938JDH4-F1
#
_entry.id   AF-A0A938JDH4-F1
#
_cell.length_a   1.000
_cell.length_b   1.000
_cell.length_c   1.000
_cell.angle_alpha   90.00
_cell.angle_beta   90.00
_cell.angle_gamma   90.00
#
_symmetry.space_group_name_H-M   'P 1'
#
loop_
_entity.id
_entity.type
_entity.pdbx_description
1 polymer ?
#
loop_
_entity_poly.entity_id
_entity_poly.type
_entity_poly.pdbx_seq_one_letter_code
_entity_poly.pdbx_strand_id
1 'polypeptide(L)'
;MINNNMKIVQLGVDGWCQDLSAKSLSWYPEESPVEISNKLINCLEERSNEAQVNTRVCLHNSPDAAIHEMIICQRNSQTHPPKRHPARDKTFLVLRGKLLVAIFTDAGEVIRTWELKSESDNGML
;
A
#
# COMPACT_ATOMS: atom_id res chain seq x y z
N MET A 1 25.74 -2.89 -6.71
CA MET A 1 26.29 -3.49 -5.49
C MET A 1 25.17 -3.52 -4.45
N ILE A 2 24.69 -4.71 -4.11
CA ILE A 2 23.58 -4.89 -3.15
C ILE A 2 24.18 -4.80 -1.74
N ASN A 3 23.64 -3.92 -0.91
CA ASN A 3 24.11 -3.70 0.46
C ASN A 3 23.67 -4.90 1.33
N ASN A 4 24.63 -5.63 1.87
CA ASN A 4 24.47 -6.96 2.51
C ASN A 4 23.80 -6.94 3.91
N ASN A 5 22.97 -5.94 4.21
CA ASN A 5 22.33 -5.74 5.53
C ASN A 5 20.79 -5.73 5.50
N MET A 6 20.14 -6.00 4.36
CA MET A 6 18.68 -6.15 4.36
C MET A 6 18.31 -7.56 4.83
N LYS A 7 17.87 -7.68 6.09
CA LYS A 7 17.14 -8.87 6.53
C LYS A 7 15.95 -9.05 5.59
N ILE A 8 15.80 -10.24 5.01
CA ILE A 8 14.56 -10.63 4.32
C ILE A 8 13.46 -10.55 5.38
N VAL A 9 12.54 -9.61 5.21
CA VAL A 9 11.39 -9.47 6.09
C VAL A 9 10.28 -10.28 5.44
N GLN A 10 10.09 -11.50 5.93
CA GLN A 10 8.93 -12.30 5.56
C GLN A 10 7.66 -11.57 5.98
N LEU A 11 6.61 -11.64 5.15
CA LEU A 11 5.33 -11.00 5.46
C LEU A 11 4.64 -11.65 6.67
N GLY A 12 4.96 -12.91 6.99
CA GLY A 12 4.32 -13.67 8.08
C GLY A 12 3.10 -14.50 7.62
N VAL A 13 2.86 -14.52 6.30
CA VAL A 13 1.89 -15.39 5.61
C VAL A 13 2.57 -15.97 4.36
N ASP A 14 2.24 -17.22 4.05
CA ASP A 14 2.77 -17.94 2.89
C ASP A 14 2.19 -17.40 1.57
N GLY A 15 2.86 -17.68 0.44
CA GLY A 15 2.43 -17.26 -0.88
C GLY A 15 2.81 -15.82 -1.25
N TRP A 16 3.78 -15.22 -0.55
CA TRP A 16 4.22 -13.84 -0.77
C TRP A 16 5.74 -13.73 -0.84
N CYS A 17 6.23 -13.19 -1.96
CA CYS A 17 7.64 -12.92 -2.21
C CYS A 17 7.97 -11.44 -2.02
N GLN A 18 9.03 -11.14 -1.26
CA GLN A 18 9.47 -9.76 -1.02
C GLN A 18 10.15 -9.17 -2.25
N ASP A 19 9.75 -7.96 -2.65
CA ASP A 19 10.45 -7.17 -3.65
C ASP A 19 11.53 -6.31 -2.98
N LEU A 20 12.77 -6.81 -3.04
CA LEU A 20 13.95 -6.14 -2.50
C LEU A 20 14.43 -4.95 -3.34
N SER A 21 13.87 -4.74 -4.54
CA SER A 21 14.19 -3.62 -5.42
C SER A 21 13.32 -2.38 -5.16
N ALA A 22 12.19 -2.56 -4.47
CA ALA A 22 11.25 -1.48 -4.20
C ALA A 22 11.77 -0.46 -3.18
N LYS A 23 11.40 0.81 -3.37
CA LYS A 23 11.69 1.90 -2.43
C LYS A 23 10.98 1.75 -1.08
N SER A 24 9.84 1.07 -1.07
CA SER A 24 9.07 0.73 0.13
C SER A 24 9.12 -0.77 0.34
N LEU A 25 9.00 -1.21 1.59
CA LEU A 25 8.92 -2.62 1.91
C LEU A 25 7.67 -3.23 1.25
N SER A 26 7.89 -4.10 0.26
CA SER A 26 6.85 -4.53 -0.68
C SER A 26 6.89 -6.04 -0.89
N TRP A 27 5.74 -6.65 -1.13
CA TRP A 27 5.62 -8.06 -1.53
C TRP A 27 4.69 -8.24 -2.73
N TYR A 28 4.95 -9.27 -3.51
CA TYR A 28 4.12 -9.77 -4.60
C TYR A 28 3.63 -11.18 -4.27
N PRO A 29 2.48 -11.59 -4.80
CA PRO A 29 2.00 -12.93 -4.57
C PRO A 29 2.75 -13.93 -5.46
N GLU A 30 2.88 -15.15 -4.97
CA GLU A 30 3.45 -16.27 -5.74
C GLU A 30 2.45 -16.78 -6.79
N GLU A 31 1.15 -16.67 -6.50
CA GLU A 31 0.05 -17.13 -7.35
C GLU A 31 -1.11 -16.13 -7.37
N SER A 32 -2.00 -16.24 -8.37
CA SER A 32 -3.17 -15.37 -8.53
C SER A 32 -4.39 -16.21 -8.92
N PRO A 33 -5.61 -15.91 -8.43
CA PRO A 33 -5.96 -14.78 -7.55
C PRO A 33 -5.49 -14.95 -6.11
N VAL A 34 -5.42 -13.83 -5.38
CA VAL A 34 -4.99 -13.80 -3.97
C VAL A 34 -6.14 -13.53 -3.03
N GLU A 35 -6.13 -14.19 -1.88
CA GLU A 35 -7.06 -13.90 -0.80
C GLU A 35 -6.57 -12.71 0.03
N ILE A 36 -7.44 -11.72 0.23
CA ILE A 36 -7.20 -10.61 1.16
C ILE A 36 -7.89 -10.92 2.49
N SER A 37 -7.15 -11.53 3.39
CA SER A 37 -7.65 -11.89 4.72
C SER A 37 -7.28 -10.84 5.78
N ASN A 38 -8.02 -10.83 6.89
CA ASN A 38 -7.64 -10.04 8.07
C ASN A 38 -6.24 -10.41 8.59
N LYS A 39 -5.82 -11.67 8.42
CA LYS A 39 -4.46 -12.12 8.77
C LYS A 39 -3.40 -11.40 7.93
N LEU A 40 -3.59 -11.33 6.61
CA LEU A 40 -2.70 -10.59 5.71
C LEU A 40 -2.60 -9.11 6.12
N ILE A 41 -3.74 -8.47 6.39
CA ILE A 41 -3.78 -7.06 6.79
C ILE A 41 -3.04 -6.84 8.11
N ASN A 42 -3.29 -7.68 9.12
CA ASN A 42 -2.60 -7.60 10.42
C ASN A 42 -1.09 -7.77 10.26
N CYS A 43 -0.66 -8.78 9.49
CA CYS A 43 0.75 -9.02 9.21
C CYS A 43 1.41 -7.81 8.52
N LEU A 44 0.73 -7.20 7.56
CA LEU A 44 1.22 -6.01 6.87
C LEU A 44 1.40 -4.80 7.81
N GLU A 45 0.44 -4.59 8.73
CA GLU A 45 0.50 -3.57 9.78
C GLU A 45 1.64 -3.85 10.78
N GLU A 46 1.80 -5.10 11.22
CA GLU A 46 2.91 -5.53 12.07
C GLU A 46 4.27 -5.24 11.43
N ARG A 47 4.46 -5.59 10.15
CA ARG A 47 5.71 -5.29 9.43
C ARG A 47 5.95 -3.78 9.35
N SER A 48 4.90 -3.00 9.14
CA SER A 48 5.00 -1.53 9.12
C SER A 48 5.42 -0.97 10.48
N ASN A 49 4.87 -1.52 11.55
CA ASN A 49 5.20 -1.14 12.93
C ASN A 49 6.62 -1.57 13.30
N GLU A 50 7.07 -2.76 12.95
CA GLU A 50 8.43 -3.22 13.24
C GLU A 50 9.49 -2.40 12.49
N ALA A 51 9.29 -2.18 11.18
CA ALA A 51 10.25 -1.48 10.34
C ALA A 51 10.10 0.05 10.41
N GLN A 52 9.05 0.54 11.07
CA GLN A 52 8.69 1.95 11.16
C GLN A 52 8.50 2.67 9.80
N VAL A 53 8.20 1.91 8.73
CA VAL A 53 8.02 2.42 7.36
C VAL A 53 6.67 2.02 6.78
N ASN A 54 6.23 2.70 5.71
CA ASN A 54 5.08 2.21 4.95
C ASN A 54 5.40 0.85 4.33
N THR A 55 4.41 -0.04 4.35
CA THR A 55 4.48 -1.36 3.74
C THR A 55 3.38 -1.49 2.70
N ARG A 56 3.58 -2.36 1.71
CA ARG A 56 2.53 -2.67 0.73
C ARG A 56 2.60 -4.09 0.23
N VAL A 57 1.47 -4.61 -0.19
CA VAL A 57 1.40 -5.77 -1.06
C VAL A 57 0.85 -5.36 -2.42
N CYS A 58 1.44 -5.88 -3.49
CA CYS A 58 0.89 -5.80 -4.83
C CYS A 58 -0.06 -6.98 -5.03
N LEU A 59 -1.20 -6.80 -5.70
CA LEU A 59 -2.13 -7.90 -6.03
C LEU A 59 -1.99 -8.36 -7.48
N HIS A 60 -1.15 -7.66 -8.24
CA HIS A 60 -0.75 -7.99 -9.59
C HIS A 60 0.58 -8.73 -9.58
N ASN A 61 0.83 -9.58 -10.59
CA ASN A 61 2.02 -10.45 -10.61
C ASN A 61 3.28 -9.80 -11.21
N SER A 62 3.17 -8.61 -11.82
CA SER A 62 4.30 -7.96 -12.50
C SER A 62 4.21 -6.44 -12.48
N PRO A 63 5.33 -5.70 -12.31
CA PRO A 63 5.36 -4.24 -12.40
C PRO A 63 4.94 -3.69 -13.78
N ASP A 64 4.86 -4.53 -14.81
CA ASP A 64 4.39 -4.17 -16.16
C ASP A 64 2.88 -4.41 -16.34
N ALA A 65 2.16 -4.81 -15.27
CA ALA A 65 0.72 -5.05 -15.33
C ALA A 65 -0.04 -3.77 -15.74
N ALA A 66 -1.05 -3.93 -16.59
CA ALA A 66 -1.87 -2.81 -17.04
C ALA A 66 -2.61 -2.11 -15.88
N ILE A 67 -3.01 -2.89 -14.86
CA ILE A 67 -3.67 -2.41 -13.65
C ILE A 67 -2.79 -2.77 -12.46
N HIS A 68 -2.47 -1.78 -11.63
CA HIS A 68 -1.69 -1.96 -10.42
C HIS A 68 -2.59 -1.90 -9.19
N GLU A 69 -3.06 -3.06 -8.76
CA GLU A 69 -3.78 -3.20 -7.50
C GLU A 69 -2.79 -3.40 -6.36
N MET A 70 -2.98 -2.66 -5.27
CA MET A 70 -2.11 -2.69 -4.09
C MET A 70 -2.90 -2.45 -2.81
N ILE A 71 -2.49 -3.10 -1.72
CA ILE A 71 -2.88 -2.72 -0.36
C ILE A 71 -1.67 -2.06 0.29
N ILE A 72 -1.87 -0.87 0.85
CA ILE A 72 -0.79 -0.07 1.42
C ILE A 72 -1.11 0.21 2.88
N CYS A 73 -0.24 -0.20 3.79
CA CYS A 73 -0.24 0.28 5.16
C CYS A 73 0.57 1.59 5.19
N GLN A 74 -0.14 2.71 5.23
CA GLN A 74 0.45 4.03 5.32
C GLN A 74 0.44 4.53 6.77
N ARG A 75 1.61 4.89 7.29
CA ARG A 75 1.75 5.40 8.65
C ARG A 75 1.38 6.87 8.72
N ASN A 76 0.75 7.28 9.82
CA ASN A 76 0.35 8.68 10.06
C ASN A 76 1.53 9.65 10.13
N SER A 77 2.71 9.18 10.54
CA SER A 77 3.95 9.95 10.63
C SER A 77 4.58 10.21 9.26
N GLN A 78 4.07 9.59 8.19
CA GLN A 78 4.58 9.76 6.83
C GLN A 78 3.57 10.51 5.97
N THR A 79 3.97 11.72 5.56
CA THR A 79 3.26 12.52 4.57
C THR A 79 3.93 12.32 3.21
N HIS A 80 3.11 12.25 2.16
CA HIS A 80 3.60 12.13 0.78
C HIS A 80 3.36 13.44 0.04
N PRO A 81 4.35 13.94 -0.73
CA PRO A 81 4.13 15.11 -1.57
C PRO A 81 3.06 14.82 -2.62
N PRO A 82 2.38 15.86 -3.14
CA PRO A 82 1.48 15.71 -4.28
C PRO A 82 2.19 15.00 -5.45
N LYS A 83 1.54 14.00 -6.04
CA LYS A 83 2.09 13.22 -7.15
C LYS A 83 1.23 13.40 -8.40
N ARG A 84 1.85 13.81 -9.52
CA ARG A 84 1.18 13.92 -10.83
C ARG A 84 1.50 12.69 -11.69
N HIS A 85 0.47 11.95 -12.09
CA HIS A 85 0.58 10.83 -13.03
C HIS A 85 -0.55 10.93 -14.07
N PRO A 86 -0.36 11.69 -15.16
CA PRO A 86 -1.46 12.06 -16.06
C PRO A 86 -2.03 10.88 -16.87
N ALA A 87 -1.33 9.75 -16.94
CA ALA A 87 -1.75 8.57 -17.71
C ALA A 87 -2.26 7.42 -16.83
N ARG A 88 -2.47 7.63 -15.51
CA ARG A 88 -2.89 6.56 -14.59
C ARG A 88 -3.95 7.07 -13.63
N ASP A 89 -5.14 6.53 -13.76
CA ASP A 89 -6.21 6.73 -12.80
C ASP A 89 -5.86 6.08 -11.45
N LYS A 90 -6.41 6.63 -10.37
CA LYS A 90 -6.22 6.12 -9.01
C LYS A 90 -7.55 6.06 -8.29
N THR A 91 -7.83 4.89 -7.75
CA THR A 91 -8.97 4.64 -6.87
C THR A 91 -8.44 4.32 -5.48
N PHE A 92 -9.10 4.85 -4.45
CA PHE A 92 -8.71 4.65 -3.06
C PHE A 92 -9.85 4.00 -2.29
N LEU A 93 -9.54 2.92 -1.58
CA LEU A 93 -10.42 2.29 -0.61
C LEU A 93 -9.67 2.25 0.73
N VAL A 94 -10.30 2.71 1.80
CA VAL A 94 -9.72 2.67 3.14
C VAL A 94 -10.22 1.43 3.85
N LEU A 95 -9.36 0.42 4.01
CA LEU A 95 -9.71 -0.81 4.72
C LEU A 95 -9.76 -0.59 6.24
N ARG A 96 -8.84 0.23 6.78
CA ARG A 96 -8.78 0.58 8.20
C ARG A 96 -8.32 2.03 8.37
N GLY A 97 -8.95 2.73 9.32
CA GLY A 97 -8.56 4.09 9.69
C GLY A 97 -9.13 5.14 8.74
N LYS A 98 -8.30 6.12 8.38
CA LYS A 98 -8.73 7.27 7.56
C LYS A 98 -7.61 7.82 6.70
N LEU A 99 -7.98 8.40 5.56
CA LEU A 99 -7.07 8.99 4.59
C LEU A 99 -7.60 10.36 4.14
N LEU A 100 -6.76 11.39 4.18
CA LEU A 100 -7.04 12.68 3.57
C LEU A 100 -6.46 12.69 2.15
N VAL A 101 -7.33 12.86 1.15
CA VAL A 101 -6.93 13.05 -0.25
C VAL A 101 -7.14 14.51 -0.61
N ALA A 102 -6.09 15.16 -1.12
CA ALA A 102 -6.14 16.53 -1.63
C ALA A 102 -5.78 16.55 -3.12
N ILE A 103 -6.60 17.23 -3.91
CA ILE A 103 -6.35 17.51 -5.33
C ILE A 103 -5.86 18.94 -5.44
N PHE A 104 -4.80 19.14 -6.24
CA PHE A 104 -4.17 20.43 -6.43
C PHE A 104 -4.27 20.87 -7.89
N THR A 105 -4.26 22.18 -8.12
CA THR A 105 -4.03 22.77 -9.44
C THR A 105 -2.56 22.59 -9.83
N ASP A 106 -2.25 22.83 -11.11
CA ASP A 106 -0.85 22.85 -11.58
C ASP A 106 -0.02 23.97 -10.91
N ALA A 107 -0.66 24.99 -10.34
CA ALA A 107 -0.02 26.04 -9.54
C ALA A 107 0.14 25.67 -8.05
N GLY A 108 -0.35 24.51 -7.62
CA GLY A 108 -0.24 24.02 -6.24
C GLY A 108 -1.37 24.47 -5.30
N GLU A 109 -2.43 25.09 -5.83
CA GLU A 109 -3.59 25.48 -5.04
C GLU A 109 -4.52 24.27 -4.81
N VAL A 110 -5.15 24.17 -3.63
CA VAL A 110 -6.07 23.06 -3.33
C VAL A 110 -7.38 23.25 -4.11
N ILE A 111 -7.67 22.32 -5.02
CA ILE A 111 -8.96 22.24 -5.72
C ILE A 111 -10.02 21.63 -4.80
N ARG A 112 -9.67 20.53 -4.13
CA ARG A 112 -10.62 19.74 -3.35
C ARG A 112 -9.90 18.87 -2.33
N THR A 113 -10.58 18.60 -1.22
CA THR A 113 -10.17 17.60 -0.23
C THR A 113 -11.30 16.61 0.03
N TRP A 114 -10.93 15.35 0.30
CA TRP A 114 -11.83 14.30 0.77
C TRP A 114 -11.21 13.60 1.97
N GLU A 115 -11.98 13.49 3.06
CA GLU A 115 -11.65 12.59 4.17
C GLU A 115 -12.34 11.25 3.91
N LEU A 116 -11.56 10.23 3.56
CA LEU A 116 -12.01 8.85 3.41
C LEU A 116 -11.84 8.14 4.76
N LYS A 117 -12.84 7.35 5.17
CA LYS A 117 -12.80 6.55 6.39
C LYS A 117 -13.15 5.11 6.04
N SER A 118 -12.56 4.14 6.73
CA SER A 118 -13.05 2.77 6.65
C SER A 118 -14.49 2.73 7.16
N GLU A 119 -15.34 1.99 6.47
CA GLU A 119 -16.63 1.61 7.05
C GLU A 119 -16.33 0.72 8.26
N SER A 120 -16.58 1.22 9.46
CA SER A 120 -16.43 0.44 10.69
C SER A 120 -17.64 -0.50 10.80
N ASP A 121 -17.40 -1.81 10.72
CA ASP A 121 -18.30 -2.92 11.07
C ASP A 121 -19.78 -2.55 11.26
N ASN A 122 -20.47 -2.15 10.18
CA ASN A 122 -21.90 -2.44 10.06
C ASN A 122 -22.02 -3.91 9.63
N GLY A 123 -21.61 -4.81 10.54
CA GLY A 123 -21.65 -6.27 10.43
C GLY A 123 -21.91 -6.83 9.04
N MET A 124 -20.90 -6.87 8.18
CA MET A 124 -20.82 -7.77 7.04
C MET A 124 -19.46 -7.61 6.36
N LEU A 125 -18.54 -8.55 6.64
CA LEU A 125 -17.85 -9.41 5.68
C LEU A 125 -17.25 -10.59 6.46
#